data_AF-A0A6N2JYX1-F1
#
_entry.id   AF-A0A6N2JYX1-F1
#
_cell.length_a   1.000
_cell.length_b   1.000
_cell.length_c   1.000
_cell.angle_alpha   90.00
_cell.angle_beta   90.00
_cell.angle_gamma   90.00
#
_symmetry.space_group_name_H-M   'P 1'
#
loop_
_entity.id
_entity.type
_entity.pdbx_description
1 polymer ?
#
loop_
_entity_poly.entity_id
_entity_poly.type
_entity_poly.pdbx_seq_one_letter_code
_entity_poly.pdbx_strand_id
1 'polypeptide(L)'
;MDLQRAMLDELMGADRNLTEEERKDYKEITWDSKEVCAYYMARFCPHDLFVNTKSDLGPCDRVHDPKLKESFEKSPRHDAYLAKFEAELALRCEKLVVELDRRVRRGRERLARGG
;
A
#
# COMPACT_ATOMS: atom_id res chain seq x y z
N MET A 1 -5.59 6.44 28.33
CA MET A 1 -5.24 7.84 28.02
C MET A 1 -4.94 8.02 26.52
N ASP A 2 -4.49 7.00 25.81
CA ASP A 2 -4.16 7.08 24.36
C ASP A 2 -5.37 7.04 23.41
N LEU A 3 -6.47 6.37 23.81
CA LEU A 3 -7.69 6.32 22.99
C LEU A 3 -8.34 7.70 22.83
N GLN A 4 -8.32 8.53 23.88
CA GLN A 4 -8.81 9.91 23.82
C GLN A 4 -7.94 10.80 22.92
N ARG A 5 -6.63 10.54 22.86
CA ARG A 5 -5.71 11.25 21.95
C ARG A 5 -5.99 10.89 20.50
N ALA A 6 -6.15 9.61 20.18
CA ALA A 6 -6.49 9.16 18.83
C ALA A 6 -7.82 9.77 18.33
N MET A 7 -8.84 9.86 19.18
CA MET A 7 -10.12 10.50 18.83
C MET A 7 -9.98 12.02 18.62
N LEU A 8 -9.08 12.68 19.37
CA LEU A 8 -8.82 14.11 19.21
C LEU A 8 -8.03 14.42 17.94
N ASP A 9 -7.10 13.58 17.54
CA ASP A 9 -6.34 13.71 16.29
C ASP A 9 -7.21 13.44 15.06
N GLU A 10 -8.20 12.54 15.18
CA GLU A 10 -9.24 12.32 14.18
C GLU A 10 -10.14 13.56 13.99
N LEU A 11 -10.41 14.30 15.08
CA LEU A 11 -11.29 15.47 15.10
C LEU A 11 -10.59 16.79 14.73
N MET A 12 -9.30 16.94 15.01
CA MET A 12 -8.57 18.21 14.88
C MET A 12 -7.48 18.20 13.78
N GLY A 13 -7.19 17.04 13.17
CA GLY A 13 -6.14 16.87 12.17
C GLY A 13 -4.76 16.61 12.77
N ALA A 14 -3.95 15.78 12.10
CA ALA A 14 -2.61 15.39 12.54
C ALA A 14 -1.62 16.58 12.60
N ASP A 15 -1.94 17.70 11.96
CA ASP A 15 -1.17 18.95 11.97
C ASP A 15 -1.17 19.69 13.32
N ARG A 16 -2.00 19.29 14.29
CA ARG A 16 -2.17 20.04 15.54
C ARG A 16 -0.95 20.00 16.47
N ASN A 17 -0.07 19.01 16.29
CA ASN A 17 1.11 18.84 17.15
C ASN A 17 2.41 19.36 16.51
N LEU A 18 2.35 19.91 15.29
CA LEU A 18 3.53 20.46 14.63
C LEU A 18 3.83 21.85 15.20
N THR A 19 5.07 22.06 15.63
CA THR A 19 5.60 23.39 15.93
C THR A 19 5.65 24.27 14.67
N GLU A 20 5.72 25.60 14.81
CA GLU A 20 5.81 26.52 13.66
C GLU A 20 7.03 26.24 12.76
N GLU A 21 8.10 25.68 13.33
CA GLU A 21 9.30 25.24 12.61
C GLU A 21 9.05 23.93 11.85
N GLU A 22 8.41 22.93 12.48
CA GLU A 22 8.06 21.66 11.81
C GLU A 22 7.02 21.85 10.70
N ARG A 23 6.09 22.80 10.86
CA ARG A 23 5.09 23.14 9.83
C ARG A 23 5.72 23.78 8.58
N LYS A 24 6.89 24.42 8.70
CA LYS A 24 7.61 25.03 7.58
C LYS A 24 8.25 23.99 6.65
N ASP A 25 8.69 22.87 7.22
CA ASP A 25 9.29 21.75 6.50
C ASP A 25 8.27 20.64 6.19
N TYR A 26 7.08 20.70 6.78
CA TYR A 26 6.01 19.76 6.55
C TYR A 26 5.45 19.88 5.13
N LYS A 27 5.84 18.92 4.29
CA LYS A 27 5.21 18.72 2.99
C LYS A 27 4.01 17.82 3.19
N GLU A 28 2.81 18.39 3.06
CA GLU A 28 1.57 17.62 3.13
C GLU A 28 1.63 16.47 2.11
N ILE A 29 1.52 15.23 2.60
CA ILE A 29 1.52 14.05 1.74
C ILE A 29 0.20 14.02 0.99
N THR A 30 0.26 14.16 -0.33
CA THR A 30 -0.88 14.00 -1.22
C THR A 30 -0.93 12.59 -1.81
N TRP A 31 -2.08 12.16 -2.30
CA TRP A 31 -2.26 10.81 -2.87
C TRP A 31 -1.38 10.52 -4.10
N ASP A 32 -0.86 11.56 -4.80
CA ASP A 32 0.09 11.44 -5.91
C ASP A 32 1.57 11.45 -5.47
N SER A 33 1.82 11.47 -4.16
CA SER A 33 3.18 11.34 -3.59
C SER A 33 3.73 9.93 -3.81
N LYS A 34 5.03 9.84 -4.09
CA LYS A 34 5.71 8.54 -4.32
C LYS A 34 5.69 7.61 -3.09
N GLU A 35 5.53 8.20 -1.92
CA GLU A 35 5.43 7.49 -0.65
C GLU A 35 4.09 6.76 -0.50
N VAL A 36 3.07 7.15 -1.27
CA VAL A 36 1.75 6.53 -1.24
C VAL A 36 1.75 5.27 -2.11
N CYS A 37 1.13 4.21 -1.61
CA CYS A 37 1.12 2.94 -2.32
C CYS A 37 0.17 2.97 -3.51
N ALA A 38 0.72 2.93 -4.72
CA ALA A 38 -0.05 2.84 -5.95
C ALA A 38 -1.00 1.64 -5.96
N TYR A 39 -0.59 0.48 -5.43
CA TYR A 39 -1.42 -0.73 -5.39
C TYR A 39 -2.67 -0.54 -4.54
N TYR A 40 -2.48 0.03 -3.34
CA TYR A 40 -3.56 0.35 -2.43
C TYR A 40 -4.50 1.39 -3.04
N MET A 41 -3.97 2.42 -3.71
CA MET A 41 -4.78 3.41 -4.42
C MET A 41 -5.59 2.77 -5.55
N ALA A 42 -4.98 1.87 -6.34
CA ALA A 42 -5.65 1.19 -7.44
C ALA A 42 -6.82 0.34 -6.95
N ARG A 43 -6.54 -0.68 -6.13
CA ARG A 43 -7.55 -1.62 -5.60
C ARG A 43 -7.13 -2.21 -4.27
N PHE A 44 -6.03 -2.97 -4.26
CA PHE A 44 -5.49 -3.65 -3.08
C PHE A 44 -3.97 -3.69 -3.14
N CYS A 45 -3.31 -3.69 -1.98
CA CYS A 45 -1.89 -3.96 -1.88
C CYS A 45 -1.64 -5.46 -1.63
N PRO A 46 -0.80 -6.14 -2.43
CA PRO A 46 -0.46 -7.55 -2.19
C PRO A 46 0.18 -7.81 -0.83
N HIS A 47 0.88 -6.82 -0.25
CA HIS A 47 1.47 -6.93 1.08
C HIS A 47 0.40 -7.14 2.15
N ASP A 48 -0.67 -6.33 2.12
CA ASP A 48 -1.80 -6.43 3.04
C ASP A 48 -2.62 -7.70 2.80
N LEU A 49 -2.75 -8.12 1.54
CA LEU A 49 -3.58 -9.27 1.17
C LEU A 49 -3.00 -10.61 1.69
N PHE A 50 -1.67 -10.73 1.75
CA PHE A 50 -0.99 -11.99 2.09
C PHE A 50 -0.42 -12.04 3.51
N VAL A 51 -0.73 -11.07 4.37
CA VAL A 51 -0.33 -11.09 5.78
C VAL A 51 -0.81 -12.38 6.45
N ASN A 52 0.05 -12.99 7.27
CA ASN A 52 -0.22 -14.25 7.98
C ASN A 52 -0.46 -15.47 7.07
N THR A 53 -0.04 -15.42 5.80
CA THR A 53 -0.09 -16.56 4.90
C THR A 53 1.30 -17.18 4.68
N LYS A 54 1.36 -18.37 4.08
CA LYS A 54 2.64 -18.98 3.65
C LYS A 54 3.36 -18.19 2.54
N SER A 55 2.72 -17.15 2.01
CA SER A 55 3.25 -16.27 0.95
C SER A 55 3.34 -14.83 1.43
N ASP A 56 3.42 -14.61 2.74
CA ASP A 56 3.58 -13.28 3.33
C ASP A 56 4.75 -12.53 2.69
N LEU A 57 4.49 -11.28 2.28
CA LEU A 57 5.44 -10.40 1.60
C LEU A 57 6.10 -9.40 2.56
N GLY A 58 5.75 -9.45 3.84
CA GLY A 58 6.11 -8.45 4.85
C GLY A 58 5.22 -7.20 4.76
N PRO A 59 5.37 -6.26 5.71
CA PRO A 59 4.65 -4.99 5.69
C PRO A 59 4.95 -4.19 4.42
N CYS A 60 3.98 -3.41 3.94
CA CYS A 60 4.22 -2.49 2.83
C CYS A 60 5.14 -1.35 3.29
N ASP A 61 6.07 -0.96 2.43
CA ASP A 61 6.98 0.17 2.60
C ASP A 61 6.37 1.53 2.23
N ARG A 62 5.14 1.53 1.71
CA ARG A 62 4.40 2.71 1.26
C ARG A 62 3.16 2.96 2.10
N VAL A 63 2.69 4.20 2.10
CA VAL A 63 1.57 4.69 2.91
C VAL A 63 0.23 4.16 2.36
N HIS A 64 -0.56 3.56 3.26
CA HIS A 64 -1.94 3.14 3.03
C HIS A 64 -2.88 3.97 3.91
N ASP A 65 -3.20 5.18 3.49
CA ASP A 65 -4.11 6.07 4.22
C ASP A 65 -5.50 6.11 3.55
N PRO A 66 -6.58 5.71 4.25
CA PRO A 66 -7.95 5.82 3.75
C PRO A 66 -8.35 7.25 3.34
N LYS A 67 -7.87 8.29 4.03
CA LYS A 67 -8.17 9.69 3.71
C LYS A 67 -7.56 10.12 2.39
N LEU A 68 -6.35 9.63 2.08
CA LEU A 68 -5.71 9.83 0.79
C LEU A 68 -6.47 9.11 -0.32
N LYS A 69 -6.98 7.90 -0.03
CA LYS A 69 -7.81 7.15 -0.99
C LYS A 69 -9.12 7.85 -1.31
N GLU A 70 -9.82 8.35 -0.29
CA GLU A 70 -11.05 9.14 -0.49
C GLU A 70 -10.78 10.43 -1.30
N SER A 71 -9.66 11.10 -1.01
CA SER A 71 -9.24 12.30 -1.75
C SER A 71 -8.87 12.00 -3.21
N PHE A 72 -8.30 10.83 -3.46
CA PHE A 72 -8.00 10.34 -4.81
C PHE A 72 -9.28 10.03 -5.59
N GLU A 73 -10.23 9.31 -4.99
CA GLU A 73 -11.51 8.94 -5.59
C GLU A 73 -12.37 10.16 -5.99
N LYS A 74 -12.26 11.26 -5.24
CA LYS A 74 -12.93 12.54 -5.54
C LYS A 74 -12.16 13.43 -6.52
N SER A 75 -10.94 13.05 -6.91
CA SER A 75 -10.09 13.91 -7.74
C SER A 75 -10.55 13.92 -9.20
N PRO A 76 -10.57 15.08 -9.88
CA PRO A 76 -10.77 15.12 -11.35
C PRO A 76 -9.66 14.42 -12.13
N ARG A 77 -8.52 14.12 -11.48
CA ARG A 77 -7.39 13.39 -12.06
C ARG A 77 -7.46 11.88 -11.84
N HIS A 78 -8.53 11.39 -11.21
CA HIS A 78 -8.69 10.00 -10.79
C HIS A 78 -8.42 9.03 -11.94
N ASP A 79 -9.18 9.09 -13.03
CA ASP A 79 -9.12 8.09 -14.10
C ASP A 79 -7.73 8.00 -14.76
N ALA A 80 -7.09 9.16 -14.96
CA ALA A 80 -5.76 9.24 -15.56
C ALA A 80 -4.66 8.63 -14.68
N TYR A 81 -4.81 8.68 -13.36
CA TYR A 81 -3.88 8.08 -12.41
C TYR A 81 -4.24 6.63 -12.07
N LEU A 82 -5.53 6.30 -12.02
CA LEU A 82 -6.01 4.95 -11.76
C LEU A 82 -5.45 3.98 -12.81
N ALA A 83 -5.48 4.35 -14.10
CA ALA A 83 -4.90 3.52 -15.15
C ALA A 83 -3.40 3.24 -14.94
N LYS A 84 -2.64 4.22 -14.43
CA LYS A 84 -1.20 4.06 -14.13
C LYS A 84 -0.99 3.15 -12.93
N PHE A 85 -1.77 3.35 -11.87
CA PHE A 85 -1.70 2.54 -10.66
C PHE A 85 -2.14 1.08 -10.90
N GLU A 86 -3.18 0.87 -11.70
CA GLU A 86 -3.62 -0.47 -12.13
C GLU A 86 -2.54 -1.16 -12.99
N ALA A 87 -1.87 -0.43 -13.89
CA ALA A 87 -0.75 -0.99 -14.67
C ALA A 87 0.42 -1.42 -13.77
N GLU A 88 0.77 -0.62 -12.76
CA GLU A 88 1.82 -0.98 -11.79
C GLU A 88 1.41 -2.21 -10.96
N LEU A 89 0.15 -2.27 -10.53
CA LEU A 89 -0.40 -3.41 -9.80
C LEU A 89 -0.40 -4.68 -10.68
N ALA A 90 -0.82 -4.58 -11.94
CA ALA A 90 -0.82 -5.71 -12.88
C ALA A 90 0.60 -6.27 -13.06
N LEU A 91 1.59 -5.40 -13.27
CA LEU A 91 3.00 -5.81 -13.38
C LEU A 91 3.50 -6.49 -12.10
N ARG A 92 3.08 -6.02 -10.92
CA ARG A 92 3.41 -6.67 -9.65
C ARG A 92 2.76 -8.04 -9.54
N CYS A 93 1.49 -8.18 -9.92
CA CYS A 93 0.77 -9.46 -9.93
C CYS A 93 1.45 -10.48 -10.86
N GLU A 94 1.86 -10.07 -12.06
CA GLU A 94 2.59 -10.93 -13.00
C GLU A 94 3.88 -11.48 -12.38
N LYS A 95 4.67 -10.63 -11.72
CA LYS A 95 5.89 -11.06 -11.02
C LYS A 95 5.58 -12.09 -9.92
N LEU A 96 4.53 -11.85 -9.13
CA LEU A 96 4.11 -12.78 -8.08
C LEU A 96 3.69 -14.14 -8.66
N VAL A 97 2.96 -14.15 -9.78
CA VAL A 97 2.59 -15.39 -10.47
C VAL A 97 3.84 -16.16 -10.90
N VAL A 98 4.81 -15.49 -11.53
CA VAL A 98 6.06 -16.12 -11.97
C VAL A 98 6.85 -16.70 -10.78
N GLU A 99 6.90 -16.01 -9.65
CA GLU A 99 7.55 -16.50 -8.43
C GLU A 99 6.85 -17.73 -7.84
N LEU A 100 5.52 -17.72 -7.82
CA LEU A 100 4.70 -18.83 -7.37
C LEU A 100 4.87 -20.05 -8.29
N ASP A 101 4.85 -19.87 -9.60
CA ASP A 101 5.08 -20.95 -10.57
C ASP A 101 6.44 -21.60 -10.38
N ARG A 102 7.49 -20.79 -10.15
CA ARG A 102 8.83 -21.29 -9.84
C ARG A 102 8.85 -22.09 -8.53
N ARG A 103 8.11 -21.65 -7.52
CA ARG A 103 7.99 -22.36 -6.22
C ARG A 103 7.26 -23.69 -6.39
N VAL A 104 6.17 -23.70 -7.16
CA VAL A 104 5.39 -24.91 -7.49
C VAL A 104 6.25 -25.91 -8.26
N ARG A 105 6.97 -25.47 -9.30
CA ARG A 105 7.86 -26.33 -10.08
C ARG A 105 8.91 -27.01 -9.19
N ARG A 106 9.62 -26.24 -8.36
CA ARG A 106 10.60 -26.80 -7.40
C ARG A 106 9.97 -27.78 -6.42
N GLY A 107 8.74 -27.51 -5.98
CA GLY A 107 7.96 -28.43 -5.14
C GLY A 107 7.72 -29.77 -5.83
N ARG A 108 7.27 -29.73 -7.08
CA ARG A 108 7.01 -30.93 -7.91
C ARG A 108 8.29 -31.73 -8.17
N GLU A 109 9.40 -31.07 -8.47
CA GLU A 109 10.69 -31.73 -8.70
C GLU A 109 11.23 -32.45 -7.47
N ARG A 110 11.05 -31.87 -6.27
CA ARG A 110 11.41 -32.54 -5.02
C ARG A 110 10.58 -33.81 -4.80
N LEU A 111 9.27 -33.75 -5.05
CA LEU A 111 8.38 -34.91 -4.92
C LEU A 111 8.76 -36.02 -5.92
N ALA A 112 9.11 -35.66 -7.16
CA ALA A 112 9.49 -36.63 -8.19
C ALA A 112 10.82 -37.35 -7.92
N ARG A 113 11.71 -36.79 -7.09
CA ARG A 113 13.02 -37.38 -6.74
C ARG A 113 13.02 -38.18 -5.44
N GLY A 114 11.95 -38.07 -4.65
CA GLY A 114 11.82 -38.68 -3.32
C GLY A 114 10.83 -39.85 -3.26
N GLY A 115 10.56 -40.50 -4.40
CA GLY A 115 9.76 -41.71 -4.50
C GLY A 115 10.61 -42.91 -4.93
#